data_AF-A0A7S1VYT1-F1
#
_entry.id   AF-A0A7S1VYT1-F1
#
_cell.length_a   1.000
_cell.length_b   1.000
_cell.length_c   1.000
_cell.angle_alpha   90.00
_cell.angle_beta   90.00
_cell.angle_gamma   90.00
#
_symmetry.space_group_name_H-M   'P 1'
#
loop_
_entity.id
_entity.type
_entity.pdbx_description
1 polymer ?
#
loop_
_entity_poly.entity_id
_entity_poly.type
_entity_poly.pdbx_seq_one_letter_code
_entity_poly.pdbx_strand_id
1 'polypeptide(L)'
;QIMSEEDVISRLSRVFAVMEEHNIPATFFEVTSALAFLHFAESKVDVVVLETGLGGRLDATNIVKSPSISIITSIGLEHTQILGDTVELIAKEKGGIIKPGRPVLVGPNVPHEVLRQCAEEKAASGYYTVEDILGIDEVMGAGKKFMVGSKVLHDYDKENARIAKAALLILQRQQQNGETT
;
A
#
# COMPACT_ATOMS: atom_id res chain seq x y z
N GLN A 1 -11.31 -4.94 -12.81
CA GLN A 1 -11.39 -5.45 -14.20
C GLN A 1 -10.01 -5.95 -14.59
N ILE A 2 -9.91 -7.05 -15.34
CA ILE A 2 -8.62 -7.53 -15.85
C ILE A 2 -8.37 -6.85 -17.21
N MET A 3 -7.16 -6.35 -17.44
CA MET A 3 -6.76 -5.71 -18.71
C MET A 3 -6.77 -6.76 -19.84
N SER A 4 -7.35 -6.44 -21.00
CA SER A 4 -7.31 -7.35 -22.15
C SER A 4 -5.89 -7.38 -22.76
N GLU A 5 -5.56 -8.44 -23.49
CA GLU A 5 -4.27 -8.54 -24.18
C GLU A 5 -4.09 -7.41 -25.21
N GLU A 6 -5.15 -7.06 -25.93
CA GLU A 6 -5.17 -5.94 -26.88
C GLU A 6 -4.84 -4.61 -26.19
N ASP A 7 -5.44 -4.38 -25.04
CA ASP A 7 -5.19 -3.22 -24.20
C ASP A 7 -3.75 -3.17 -23.69
N VAL A 8 -3.18 -4.32 -23.30
CA VAL A 8 -1.77 -4.44 -22.89
C VAL A 8 -0.86 -4.04 -24.04
N ILE A 9 -1.06 -4.62 -25.22
CA ILE A 9 -0.23 -4.37 -26.40
C ILE A 9 -0.28 -2.88 -26.77
N SER A 10 -1.49 -2.33 -26.92
CA SER A 10 -1.69 -0.93 -27.31
C SER A 10 -1.04 0.06 -26.33
N ARG A 11 -1.19 -0.18 -25.03
CA ARG A 11 -0.61 0.71 -24.01
C ARG A 11 0.89 0.55 -23.87
N LEU A 12 1.42 -0.68 -23.93
CA LEU A 12 2.87 -0.91 -23.91
C LEU A 12 3.58 -0.27 -25.10
N SER A 13 2.98 -0.32 -26.30
CA SER A 13 3.54 0.38 -27.47
C SER A 13 3.75 1.87 -27.20
N ARG A 14 2.84 2.52 -26.47
CA ARG A 14 2.97 3.93 -26.10
C ARG A 14 4.01 4.16 -25.02
N VAL A 15 4.09 3.27 -24.01
CA VAL A 15 5.14 3.33 -22.99
C VAL A 15 6.52 3.20 -23.63
N PHE A 16 6.70 2.24 -24.54
CA PHE A 16 7.96 2.05 -25.26
C PHE A 16 8.32 3.23 -26.17
N ALA A 17 7.34 3.82 -26.86
CA ALA A 17 7.59 5.02 -27.66
C ALA A 17 8.15 6.18 -26.81
N VAL A 18 7.57 6.43 -25.63
CA VAL A 18 8.06 7.46 -24.69
C VAL A 18 9.46 7.12 -24.17
N MET A 19 9.72 5.85 -23.87
CA MET A 19 11.04 5.42 -23.43
C MET A 19 12.11 5.61 -24.51
N GLU A 20 11.79 5.30 -25.77
CA GLU A 20 12.70 5.48 -26.91
C GLU A 20 12.94 6.96 -27.18
N GLU A 21 11.88 7.77 -27.22
CA GLU A 21 11.95 9.22 -27.45
C GLU A 21 12.84 9.92 -26.43
N HIS A 22 12.77 9.51 -25.16
CA HIS A 22 13.51 10.13 -24.07
C HIS A 22 14.76 9.35 -23.63
N ASN A 23 15.11 8.27 -24.33
CA ASN A 23 16.23 7.39 -23.99
C ASN A 23 16.23 6.94 -22.51
N ILE A 24 15.06 6.51 -22.01
CA ILE A 24 14.85 6.10 -20.62
C ILE A 24 15.13 4.59 -20.48
N PRO A 25 16.16 4.17 -19.72
CA PRO A 25 16.48 2.76 -19.51
C PRO A 25 15.62 2.16 -18.37
N ALA A 26 14.29 2.15 -18.54
CA ALA A 26 13.37 1.67 -17.51
C ALA A 26 13.49 0.15 -17.30
N THR A 27 13.43 -0.27 -16.04
CA THR A 27 13.34 -1.68 -15.63
C THR A 27 11.98 -2.28 -16.00
N PHE A 28 11.89 -3.62 -15.99
CA PHE A 28 10.61 -4.31 -16.20
C PHE A 28 9.50 -3.81 -15.26
N PHE A 29 9.82 -3.59 -13.98
CA PHE A 29 8.85 -3.15 -12.98
C PHE A 29 8.38 -1.70 -13.19
N GLU A 30 9.27 -0.82 -13.64
CA GLU A 30 8.91 0.56 -14.00
C GLU A 30 8.00 0.58 -15.23
N VAL A 31 8.28 -0.25 -16.24
CA VAL A 31 7.44 -0.39 -17.45
C VAL A 31 6.05 -0.90 -17.11
N THR A 32 5.94 -1.96 -16.30
CA THR A 32 4.63 -2.50 -15.92
C THR A 32 3.86 -1.59 -14.96
N SER A 33 4.56 -0.84 -14.10
CA SER A 33 3.94 0.21 -13.27
C SER A 33 3.37 1.33 -14.14
N ALA A 34 4.12 1.81 -15.14
CA ALA A 34 3.65 2.81 -16.09
C ALA A 34 2.43 2.34 -16.88
N LEU A 35 2.44 1.07 -17.33
CA LEU A 35 1.28 0.42 -17.96
C LEU A 35 0.05 0.43 -17.05
N ALA A 36 0.21 0.07 -15.78
CA ALA A 36 -0.88 0.03 -14.81
C ALA A 36 -1.48 1.44 -14.58
N PHE A 37 -0.63 2.46 -14.38
CA PHE A 37 -1.10 3.84 -14.23
C PHE A 37 -1.83 4.35 -15.47
N LEU A 38 -1.30 4.07 -16.66
CA LEU A 38 -1.94 4.46 -17.92
C LEU A 38 -3.31 3.77 -18.06
N HIS A 39 -3.41 2.50 -17.72
CA HIS A 39 -4.67 1.77 -17.73
C HIS A 39 -5.69 2.38 -16.76
N PHE A 40 -5.31 2.64 -15.51
CA PHE A 40 -6.23 3.23 -14.53
C PHE A 40 -6.73 4.61 -14.95
N ALA A 41 -5.85 5.45 -15.52
CA ALA A 41 -6.22 6.77 -16.02
C ALA A 41 -7.25 6.69 -17.16
N GLU A 42 -7.08 5.75 -18.10
CA GLU A 42 -7.98 5.59 -19.24
C GLU A 42 -9.29 4.90 -18.90
N SER A 43 -9.23 3.94 -17.96
CA SER A 43 -10.42 3.27 -17.43
C SER A 43 -11.25 4.16 -16.52
N LYS A 44 -10.75 5.34 -16.14
CA LYS A 44 -11.44 6.33 -15.28
C LYS A 44 -11.95 5.71 -13.99
N VAL A 45 -11.11 4.91 -13.34
CA VAL A 45 -11.45 4.25 -12.08
C VAL A 45 -11.57 5.28 -10.95
N ASP A 46 -12.53 5.09 -10.06
CA ASP A 46 -12.74 5.99 -8.91
C ASP A 46 -11.67 5.81 -7.82
N VAL A 47 -11.18 4.57 -7.67
CA VAL A 47 -10.22 4.19 -6.63
C VAL A 47 -9.21 3.21 -7.19
N VAL A 48 -7.95 3.40 -6.82
CA VAL A 48 -6.85 2.48 -7.07
C VAL A 48 -6.32 1.98 -5.74
N VAL A 49 -6.23 0.66 -5.60
CA VAL A 49 -5.43 0.02 -4.54
C VAL A 49 -4.09 -0.34 -5.17
N LEU A 50 -3.03 0.30 -4.70
CA LEU A 50 -1.69 0.18 -5.29
C LEU A 50 -0.75 -0.52 -4.31
N GLU A 51 -0.25 -1.69 -4.72
CA GLU A 51 0.71 -2.49 -3.96
C GLU A 51 2.14 -2.09 -4.36
N THR A 52 3.00 -1.84 -3.38
CA THR A 52 4.43 -1.64 -3.60
C THR A 52 5.09 -2.94 -4.06
N GLY A 53 5.97 -2.89 -5.06
CA GLY A 53 6.72 -4.07 -5.49
C GLY A 53 7.78 -4.50 -4.48
N LEU A 54 8.65 -3.58 -4.06
CA LEU A 54 9.70 -3.86 -3.08
C LEU A 54 10.00 -2.64 -2.20
N GLY A 55 9.97 -2.85 -0.88
CA GLY A 55 10.23 -1.79 0.09
C GLY A 55 9.12 -0.74 0.05
N GLY A 56 9.43 0.44 -0.47
CA GLY A 56 8.45 1.53 -0.61
C GLY A 56 9.07 2.86 -1.02
N ARG A 57 10.15 3.28 -0.35
CA ARG A 57 10.82 4.56 -0.58
C ARG A 57 11.23 4.79 -2.04
N LEU A 58 11.86 3.79 -2.65
CA LEU A 58 12.36 3.82 -4.03
C LEU A 58 11.52 2.97 -4.99
N ASP A 59 10.33 2.56 -4.57
CA ASP A 59 9.46 1.73 -5.41
C ASP A 59 8.84 2.58 -6.54
N ALA A 60 8.70 1.99 -7.73
CA ALA A 60 8.13 2.68 -8.90
C ALA A 60 6.69 3.18 -8.66
N THR A 61 5.95 2.55 -7.74
CA THR A 61 4.61 2.99 -7.35
C THR A 61 4.61 4.25 -6.47
N ASN A 62 5.74 4.61 -5.85
CA ASN A 62 5.84 5.70 -4.88
C ASN A 62 5.80 7.10 -5.52
N ILE A 63 5.49 7.21 -6.82
CA ILE A 63 5.29 8.47 -7.51
C ILE A 63 3.96 9.17 -7.14
N VAL A 64 3.02 8.44 -6.53
CA VAL A 64 1.72 8.99 -6.08
C VAL A 64 1.94 9.95 -4.91
N LYS A 65 1.80 11.26 -5.17
CA LYS A 65 2.09 12.31 -4.16
C LYS A 65 1.02 12.45 -3.08
N SER A 66 -0.21 12.11 -3.42
CA SER A 66 -1.41 12.43 -2.65
C SER A 66 -2.34 11.20 -2.51
N PRO A 67 -1.87 10.09 -1.93
CA PRO A 67 -2.75 8.94 -1.66
C PRO A 67 -3.78 9.32 -0.59
N SER A 68 -4.99 8.77 -0.68
CA SER A 68 -6.01 8.97 0.36
C SER A 68 -5.57 8.40 1.72
N ILE A 69 -4.81 7.30 1.69
CA ILE A 69 -4.21 6.66 2.85
C ILE A 69 -2.98 5.84 2.42
N SER A 70 -1.94 5.82 3.24
CA SER A 70 -0.84 4.86 3.11
C SER A 70 -1.04 3.71 4.10
N ILE A 71 -0.80 2.47 3.66
CA ILE A 71 -0.99 1.27 4.50
C ILE A 71 0.30 0.48 4.55
N ILE A 72 0.80 0.20 5.74
CA ILE A 72 1.97 -0.64 5.97
C ILE A 72 1.50 -1.87 6.73
N THR A 73 1.45 -3.03 6.09
CA THR A 73 1.10 -4.30 6.73
C THR A 73 2.21 -4.76 7.69
N SER A 74 2.04 -5.93 8.31
CA SER A 74 3.07 -6.50 9.18
C SER A 74 4.43 -6.64 8.47
N ILE A 75 5.50 -6.35 9.20
CA ILE A 75 6.88 -6.34 8.71
C ILE A 75 7.64 -7.50 9.33
N GLY A 76 8.16 -8.37 8.47
CA GLY A 76 9.13 -9.40 8.82
C GLY A 76 10.49 -9.13 8.16
N LEU A 77 11.46 -10.00 8.43
CA LEU A 77 12.71 -10.02 7.67
C LEU A 77 12.44 -10.55 6.26
N GLU A 78 12.61 -9.68 5.27
CA GLU A 78 12.43 -9.99 3.85
C GLU A 78 13.45 -9.19 3.03
N HIS A 79 13.92 -9.79 1.93
CA HIS A 79 14.80 -9.12 0.96
C HIS A 79 15.98 -8.36 1.61
N THR A 80 16.62 -8.95 2.62
CA THR A 80 17.57 -8.26 3.51
C THR A 80 18.81 -7.72 2.80
N GLN A 81 19.16 -8.29 1.64
CA GLN A 81 20.23 -7.77 0.78
C GLN A 81 19.92 -6.40 0.17
N ILE A 82 18.63 -6.04 0.07
CA ILE A 82 18.16 -4.81 -0.56
C ILE A 82 17.58 -3.85 0.48
N LEU A 83 16.79 -4.36 1.43
CA LEU A 83 16.03 -3.56 2.39
C LEU A 83 16.73 -3.36 3.74
N GLY A 84 17.83 -4.09 3.98
CA GLY A 84 18.56 -4.09 5.25
C GLY A 84 18.35 -5.36 6.06
N ASP A 85 19.24 -5.58 7.03
CA ASP A 85 19.33 -6.80 7.82
C ASP A 85 18.49 -6.79 9.11
N THR A 86 17.79 -5.69 9.40
CA THR A 86 16.86 -5.59 10.53
C THR A 86 15.47 -5.15 10.11
N VAL A 87 14.47 -5.50 10.92
CA VAL A 87 13.07 -5.08 10.69
C VAL A 87 12.92 -3.56 10.73
N GLU A 88 13.73 -2.85 11.51
CA GLU A 88 13.76 -1.39 11.58
C GLU A 88 14.25 -0.77 10.27
N LEU A 89 15.27 -1.34 9.63
CA LEU A 89 15.75 -0.88 8.32
C LEU A 89 14.68 -1.09 7.25
N ILE A 90 14.05 -2.27 7.25
CA ILE A 90 12.94 -2.59 6.35
C ILE A 90 11.75 -1.63 6.60
N ALA A 91 11.45 -1.30 7.86
CA ALA A 91 10.42 -0.34 8.22
C ALA A 91 10.74 1.08 7.73
N LYS A 92 12.01 1.50 7.70
CA LYS A 92 12.40 2.78 7.09
C LYS A 92 12.15 2.79 5.57
N GLU A 93 12.46 1.70 4.88
CA GLU A 93 12.16 1.57 3.45
C GLU A 93 10.66 1.62 3.17
N LYS A 94 9.87 0.79 3.87
CA LYS A 94 8.41 0.76 3.72
C LYS A 94 7.75 2.07 4.15
N GLY A 95 8.26 2.70 5.22
CA GLY A 95 7.84 4.02 5.68
C GLY A 95 8.00 5.13 4.65
N GLY A 96 8.75 4.89 3.56
CA GLY A 96 8.89 5.80 2.43
C GLY A 96 7.59 6.09 1.66
N ILE A 97 6.54 5.27 1.80
CA ILE A 97 5.23 5.51 1.16
C ILE A 97 4.33 6.46 1.95
N ILE A 98 4.70 6.82 3.18
CA ILE A 98 3.96 7.81 3.97
C ILE A 98 4.07 9.16 3.24
N LYS A 99 2.98 9.94 3.16
CA LYS A 99 2.96 11.22 2.45
C LYS A 99 2.45 12.37 3.34
N PRO A 100 2.94 13.60 3.12
CA PRO A 100 2.52 14.77 3.91
C PRO A 100 1.02 15.02 3.87
N GLY A 101 0.44 15.33 5.03
CA GLY A 101 -0.99 15.60 5.19
C GLY A 101 -1.89 14.39 4.94
N ARG A 102 -1.33 13.18 4.73
CA ARG A 102 -2.09 11.95 4.49
C ARG A 102 -1.97 11.02 5.69
N PRO A 103 -3.02 10.26 6.04
CA PRO A 103 -2.97 9.32 7.15
C PRO A 103 -2.15 8.09 6.78
N VAL A 104 -1.56 7.46 7.78
CA VAL A 104 -0.95 6.13 7.68
C VAL A 104 -1.66 5.15 8.62
N LEU A 105 -2.01 3.98 8.09
CA LEU A 105 -2.46 2.82 8.87
C LEU A 105 -1.35 1.78 8.89
N VAL A 106 -1.06 1.23 10.07
CA VAL A 106 -0.08 0.16 10.23
C VAL A 106 -0.71 -1.14 10.74
N GLY A 107 -0.17 -2.28 10.30
CA GLY A 107 -0.50 -3.62 10.79
C GLY A 107 0.02 -3.87 12.22
N PRO A 108 -0.37 -5.00 12.82
CA PRO A 108 -0.09 -5.27 14.25
C PRO A 108 1.37 -5.60 14.55
N ASN A 109 2.13 -6.16 13.60
CA ASN A 109 3.52 -6.56 13.82
C ASN A 109 4.46 -5.65 13.03
N VAL A 110 4.74 -4.45 13.55
CA VAL A 110 5.65 -3.48 12.92
C VAL A 110 6.57 -2.80 13.94
N PRO A 111 7.76 -2.32 13.53
CA PRO A 111 8.58 -1.40 14.34
C PRO A 111 7.90 -0.03 14.48
N HIS A 112 6.97 0.09 15.43
CA HIS A 112 6.13 1.28 15.60
C HIS A 112 6.93 2.57 15.80
N GLU A 113 8.01 2.54 16.59
CA GLU A 113 8.84 3.71 16.85
C GLU A 113 9.41 4.30 15.55
N VAL A 114 9.95 3.43 14.69
CA VAL A 114 10.49 3.81 13.37
C VAL A 114 9.41 4.41 12.47
N LEU A 115 8.25 3.75 12.39
CA LEU A 115 7.18 4.21 11.51
C LEU A 115 6.51 5.50 12.02
N ARG A 116 6.45 5.70 13.35
CA ARG A 116 6.00 6.98 13.93
C ARG A 116 6.97 8.10 13.61
N GLN A 117 8.27 7.87 13.75
CA GLN A 117 9.29 8.84 13.34
C GLN A 117 9.14 9.18 11.85
N CYS A 118 8.99 8.18 10.98
CA CYS A 118 8.75 8.41 9.55
C CYS A 118 7.46 9.20 9.26
N ALA A 119 6.41 9.02 10.06
CA ALA A 119 5.16 9.75 9.94
C ALA A 119 5.30 11.21 10.39
N GLU A 120 6.00 11.45 11.49
CA GLU A 120 6.33 12.78 12.01
C GLU A 120 7.21 13.56 11.02
N GLU A 121 8.30 12.95 10.55
CA GLU A 121 9.23 13.56 9.57
C GLU A 121 8.52 13.98 8.29
N LYS A 122 7.51 13.22 7.87
CA LYS A 122 6.73 13.52 6.66
C LYS A 122 5.49 14.36 6.93
N ALA A 123 5.23 14.75 8.18
CA ALA A 123 4.01 15.47 8.58
C ALA A 123 2.72 14.76 8.11
N ALA A 124 2.62 13.45 8.37
CA ALA A 124 1.39 12.69 8.16
C ALA A 124 0.25 13.28 9.00
N SER A 125 -0.98 13.25 8.47
CA SER A 125 -2.14 13.79 9.19
C SER A 125 -2.62 12.91 10.34
N GLY A 126 -2.18 11.65 10.39
CA GLY A 126 -2.45 10.74 11.48
C GLY A 126 -1.69 9.43 11.35
N TYR A 127 -1.39 8.82 12.50
CA TYR A 127 -0.81 7.49 12.61
C TYR A 127 -1.82 6.59 13.32
N TYR A 128 -2.32 5.58 12.62
CA TYR A 128 -3.36 4.69 13.12
C TYR A 128 -2.86 3.25 13.16
N THR A 129 -3.20 2.54 14.24
CA THR A 129 -3.13 1.08 14.30
C THR A 129 -4.49 0.47 13.98
N VAL A 130 -4.51 -0.84 13.70
CA VAL A 130 -5.77 -1.58 13.50
C VAL A 130 -6.65 -1.48 14.76
N GLU A 131 -6.03 -1.55 15.94
CA GLU A 131 -6.67 -1.49 17.25
C GLU A 131 -7.28 -0.12 17.54
N ASP A 132 -6.64 0.98 17.12
CA ASP A 132 -7.21 2.34 17.26
C ASP A 132 -8.54 2.49 16.52
N ILE A 133 -8.74 1.72 15.44
CA ILE A 133 -9.91 1.83 14.57
C ILE A 133 -10.97 0.78 14.90
N LEU A 134 -10.56 -0.46 15.14
CA LEU A 134 -11.47 -1.60 15.32
C LEU A 134 -11.63 -2.04 16.78
N GLY A 135 -10.79 -1.54 17.68
CA GLY A 135 -10.65 -2.06 19.04
C GLY A 135 -9.81 -3.35 19.10
N ILE A 136 -9.45 -3.72 20.33
CA ILE A 136 -8.75 -4.95 20.66
C ILE A 136 -9.76 -6.10 20.60
N ASP A 137 -9.57 -7.05 19.69
CA ASP A 137 -10.33 -8.30 19.72
C ASP A 137 -9.75 -9.21 20.82
N GLU A 138 -10.50 -9.45 21.89
CA GLU A 138 -10.17 -10.50 22.89
C GLU A 138 -10.15 -11.93 22.28
N VAL A 139 -10.58 -12.09 21.02
CA VAL A 139 -10.86 -13.38 20.35
C VAL A 139 -9.61 -14.03 19.73
N MET A 140 -8.44 -13.39 19.80
CA MET A 140 -7.17 -14.05 19.40
C MET A 140 -6.71 -15.09 20.43
N GLY A 141 -7.31 -15.13 21.62
CA GLY A 141 -7.24 -16.25 22.55
C GLY A 141 -8.37 -17.25 22.31
N ALA A 142 -8.02 -18.47 21.90
CA ALA A 142 -8.91 -19.62 21.68
C ALA A 142 -9.69 -19.66 20.34
N GLY A 143 -9.00 -20.14 19.29
CA GLY A 143 -9.48 -21.26 18.46
C GLY A 143 -10.79 -21.14 17.68
N LYS A 144 -11.45 -19.97 17.62
CA LYS A 144 -12.67 -19.81 16.81
C LYS A 144 -12.31 -19.61 15.33
N LYS A 145 -12.79 -20.53 14.48
CA LYS A 145 -12.71 -20.42 13.02
C LYS A 145 -13.47 -19.18 12.56
N PHE A 146 -12.74 -18.18 12.07
CA PHE A 146 -13.32 -17.04 11.38
C PHE A 146 -13.55 -17.44 9.92
N MET A 147 -14.79 -17.28 9.44
CA MET A 147 -15.18 -17.59 8.07
C MET A 147 -15.50 -16.30 7.33
N VAL A 148 -14.93 -16.14 6.14
CA VAL A 148 -15.40 -15.16 5.15
C VAL A 148 -15.92 -15.96 3.96
N GLY A 149 -17.22 -15.90 3.74
CA GLY A 149 -17.91 -16.85 2.85
C GLY A 149 -17.70 -18.29 3.29
N SER A 150 -17.30 -19.16 2.36
CA SER A 150 -17.09 -20.61 2.61
C SER A 150 -15.66 -20.98 3.02
N LYS A 151 -14.75 -20.01 3.18
CA LYS A 151 -13.31 -20.27 3.37
C LYS A 151 -12.91 -20.12 4.84
N VAL A 152 -12.14 -21.10 5.34
CA VAL A 152 -11.45 -21.00 6.64
C VAL A 152 -10.24 -20.10 6.46
N LEU A 153 -10.16 -19.03 7.27
CA LEU A 153 -9.06 -18.08 7.21
C LEU A 153 -7.90 -18.51 8.11
N HIS A 154 -6.68 -18.44 7.58
CA HIS A 154 -5.47 -18.49 8.38
C HIS A 154 -5.29 -17.17 9.14
N ASP A 155 -4.41 -17.13 10.13
CA ASP A 155 -4.28 -15.96 10.99
C ASP A 155 -3.84 -14.71 10.22
N TYR A 156 -2.96 -14.85 9.22
CA TYR A 156 -2.60 -13.77 8.30
C TYR A 156 -3.78 -13.28 7.44
N ASP A 157 -4.67 -14.18 7.01
CA ASP A 157 -5.84 -13.78 6.22
C ASP A 157 -6.79 -12.93 7.08
N LYS A 158 -6.95 -13.28 8.37
CA LYS A 158 -7.75 -12.51 9.33
C LYS A 158 -7.12 -11.14 9.60
N GLU A 159 -5.80 -11.11 9.76
CA GLU A 159 -5.03 -9.88 9.97
C GLU A 159 -5.20 -8.92 8.79
N ASN A 160 -4.96 -9.39 7.57
CA ASN A 160 -5.11 -8.58 6.36
C ASN A 160 -6.55 -8.09 6.18
N ALA A 161 -7.55 -8.92 6.51
CA ALA A 161 -8.95 -8.50 6.49
C ALA A 161 -9.26 -7.40 7.52
N ARG A 162 -8.65 -7.46 8.71
CA ARG A 162 -8.77 -6.40 9.73
C ARG A 162 -8.11 -5.11 9.27
N ILE A 163 -6.91 -5.18 8.68
CA ILE A 163 -6.22 -4.02 8.11
C ILE A 163 -7.08 -3.36 7.03
N ALA A 164 -7.60 -4.15 6.08
CA ALA A 164 -8.47 -3.64 5.01
C ALA A 164 -9.74 -2.99 5.57
N LYS A 165 -10.39 -3.61 6.57
CA LYS A 165 -11.57 -3.03 7.24
C LYS A 165 -11.25 -1.71 7.94
N ALA A 166 -10.12 -1.64 8.65
CA ALA A 166 -9.69 -0.42 9.32
C ALA A 166 -9.41 0.70 8.31
N ALA A 167 -8.74 0.40 7.20
CA ALA A 167 -8.48 1.37 6.13
C ALA A 167 -9.78 1.95 5.56
N LEU A 168 -10.77 1.09 5.28
CA LEU A 168 -12.07 1.53 4.78
C LEU A 168 -12.79 2.47 5.76
N LEU A 169 -12.74 2.20 7.06
CA LEU A 169 -13.35 3.06 8.08
C LEU A 169 -12.66 4.42 8.20
N ILE A 170 -11.32 4.48 8.04
CA ILE A 170 -10.58 5.74 7.99
C ILE A 170 -11.06 6.57 6.79
N LEU A 171 -11.11 5.97 5.59
CA LEU A 171 -11.55 6.64 4.37
C LEU A 171 -13.00 7.13 4.47
N GLN A 172 -13.91 6.34 5.05
CA GLN A 172 -15.30 6.76 5.27
C GLN A 172 -15.42 7.98 6.18
N ARG A 173 -14.60 8.06 7.24
CA ARG A 173 -14.57 9.21 8.16
C ARG A 173 -14.07 10.48 7.47
N GLN A 174 -13.04 10.36 6.62
CA GLN A 174 -12.52 11.50 5.84
C GLN A 174 -13.59 12.08 4.90
N GLN A 175 -14.33 11.22 4.22
CA GLN A 175 -15.44 11.64 3.35
C GLN A 175 -16.56 12.36 4.12
N GLN A 176 -16.88 11.90 5.34
CA GLN A 176 -17.88 12.54 6.20
C GLN A 176 -17.44 13.92 6.72
N ASN A 177 -16.14 14.11 6.94
CA ASN A 177 -15.57 15.35 7.44
C ASN A 177 -15.29 16.39 6.34
N GLY A 178 -15.61 16.09 5.07
CA GLY A 178 -15.39 17.01 3.95
C GLY A 178 -13.92 17.19 3.55
N GLU A 179 -13.01 16.36 4.06
CA GLU A 179 -11.63 16.28 3.59
C GLU A 179 -11.64 15.64 2.20
N THR A 180 -11.71 16.47 1.15
CA THR A 180 -11.71 15.98 -0.23
C THR A 180 -10.28 15.59 -0.63
N THR A 181 -10.14 14.42 -1.25
CA THR A 181 -8.88 13.79 -1.70
C THR A 181 -8.02 14.65 -2.60
#